data_AF-A0A523FM40-F1
#
_entry.id   AF-A0A523FM40-F1
#
_cell.length_a   1.000
_cell.length_b   1.000
_cell.length_c   1.000
_cell.angle_alpha   90.00
_cell.angle_beta   90.00
_cell.angle_gamma   90.00
#
_symmetry.space_group_name_H-M   'P 1'
#
loop_
_entity.id
_entity.type
_entity.pdbx_description
1 polymer ?
#
loop_
_entity_poly.entity_id
_entity_poly.type
_entity_poly.pdbx_seq_one_letter_code
_entity_poly.pdbx_strand_id
1 'polypeptide(L)'
;MMLLSEVRKRARHIAGPVLGACVFSYFAYHAVQGDRGIFAWLKLTQQVQEARETLDSVSAEWGVLERRASLLRPDNLDPDMLSERVRAVLGLAHPNDVVIYAIPRATRR
;
A
#
# COMPACT_ATOMS: atom_id res chain seq x y z
N MET A 1 -0.69 36.36 -65.31
CA MET A 1 0.53 35.85 -64.63
C MET A 1 1.05 36.73 -63.48
N MET A 2 0.48 37.93 -63.23
CA MET A 2 0.88 38.82 -62.11
C MET A 2 0.37 38.38 -60.71
N LEU A 3 -0.73 37.62 -60.65
CA LEU A 3 -1.31 37.16 -59.39
C LEU A 3 -0.43 36.12 -58.68
N LEU A 4 0.15 35.18 -59.44
CA LEU A 4 1.00 34.11 -58.89
C LEU A 4 2.29 34.64 -58.25
N SER A 5 2.87 35.70 -58.82
CA SER A 5 4.09 36.32 -58.29
C SER A 5 3.86 37.08 -56.98
N GLU A 6 2.69 37.72 -56.83
CA GLU A 6 2.33 38.44 -55.60
C GLU A 6 1.93 37.49 -54.46
N VAL A 7 1.24 36.40 -54.79
CA VAL A 7 1.02 35.29 -53.84
C VAL A 7 2.36 34.73 -53.36
N ARG A 8 3.32 34.50 -54.28
CA ARG A 8 4.65 33.97 -53.92
C ARG A 8 5.46 34.92 -53.02
N LYS A 9 5.39 36.24 -53.25
CA LYS A 9 6.07 37.24 -52.39
C LYS A 9 5.47 37.31 -50.99
N ARG A 10 4.14 37.25 -50.88
CA ARG A 10 3.43 37.27 -49.59
C ARG A 10 3.57 35.94 -48.83
N ALA A 11 3.53 34.81 -49.55
CA ALA A 11 3.76 33.49 -48.98
C ALA A 11 5.12 33.38 -48.29
N ARG A 12 6.19 33.97 -48.85
CA ARG A 12 7.52 33.95 -48.23
C ARG A 12 7.58 34.61 -46.84
N HIS A 13 6.71 35.59 -46.56
CA HIS A 13 6.67 36.28 -45.27
C HIS A 13 5.74 35.59 -44.26
N ILE A 14 4.72 34.87 -44.74
CA ILE A 14 3.71 34.22 -43.89
C ILE A 14 4.06 32.75 -43.60
N ALA A 15 4.81 32.09 -44.50
CA ALA A 15 5.17 30.68 -44.37
C ALA A 15 5.94 30.38 -43.08
N GLY A 16 6.91 31.22 -42.70
CA GLY A 16 7.68 31.04 -41.47
C GLY A 16 6.81 31.07 -40.20
N PRO A 17 6.04 32.16 -39.97
CA PRO A 17 5.12 32.25 -38.85
C PRO A 17 4.08 31.12 -38.82
N VAL A 18 3.52 30.75 -39.97
CA VAL A 18 2.53 29.66 -40.05
C VAL A 18 3.16 28.31 -39.68
N LEU A 19 4.33 27.99 -40.24
CA LEU A 19 5.05 26.77 -39.86
C LEU A 19 5.39 26.75 -38.37
N GLY A 20 5.84 27.88 -37.82
CA GLY A 20 6.10 28.02 -36.39
C GLY A 20 4.84 27.76 -35.54
N ALA A 21 3.69 28.34 -35.93
CA ALA A 21 2.43 28.12 -35.25
C ALA A 21 1.96 26.66 -35.34
N CYS A 22 2.14 25.99 -36.48
CA CYS A 22 1.82 24.57 -36.64
C CYS A 22 2.68 23.69 -35.74
N VAL A 23 4.00 23.93 -35.71
CA VAL A 23 4.94 23.19 -34.85
C VAL A 23 4.61 23.42 -33.38
N PHE A 24 4.38 24.67 -32.98
CA PHE A 24 3.99 25.00 -31.62
C PHE A 24 2.68 24.30 -31.22
N SER A 25 1.67 24.34 -32.08
CA SER A 25 0.38 23.69 -31.82
C SER A 25 0.52 22.18 -31.66
N TYR A 26 1.36 21.54 -32.48
CA TYR A 26 1.68 20.12 -32.37
C TYR A 26 2.30 19.79 -31.00
N PHE A 27 3.32 20.54 -30.59
CA PHE A 27 3.95 20.34 -29.29
C PHE A 27 3.01 20.65 -28.12
N ALA A 28 2.20 21.71 -28.21
CA ALA A 28 1.22 22.06 -27.19
C ALA A 28 0.18 20.93 -27.01
N TYR A 29 -0.33 20.39 -28.11
CA TYR A 29 -1.24 19.24 -28.08
C TYR A 29 -0.59 18.02 -27.43
N HIS A 30 0.62 17.65 -27.84
CA HIS A 30 1.34 16.50 -27.28
C HIS A 30 1.78 16.70 -25.82
N ALA A 31 2.07 17.94 -25.39
CA ALA A 31 2.38 18.25 -24.00
C ALA A 31 1.17 18.06 -23.07
N VAL A 32 -0.04 18.21 -23.60
CA VAL A 32 -1.28 17.98 -22.85
C VAL A 32 -1.68 16.51 -22.93
N GLN A 33 -1.75 15.95 -24.14
CA GLN A 33 -2.43 14.68 -24.42
C GLN A 33 -1.48 13.49 -24.65
N GLY A 34 -0.17 13.71 -24.63
CA GLY A 34 0.82 12.64 -24.75
C GLY A 34 1.04 11.85 -23.46
N ASP A 35 1.67 10.68 -23.60
CA ASP A 35 1.97 9.76 -22.49
C ASP A 35 2.88 10.37 -21.40
N ARG A 36 3.61 11.43 -21.74
CA ARG A 36 4.44 12.22 -20.80
C ARG A 36 3.89 13.63 -20.58
N GLY A 37 2.62 13.84 -20.90
CA GLY A 37 1.96 15.12 -20.75
C GLY A 37 1.57 15.42 -19.31
N ILE A 38 1.04 16.63 -19.10
CA ILE A 38 0.65 17.14 -17.78
C ILE A 38 -0.40 16.23 -17.12
N PHE A 39 -1.37 15.73 -17.90
CA PHE A 39 -2.40 14.83 -17.38
C PHE A 39 -1.83 13.47 -16.93
N ALA A 40 -0.88 12.92 -17.68
CA ALA A 40 -0.22 11.67 -17.31
C ALA A 40 0.58 11.84 -16.01
N TRP A 41 1.30 12.97 -15.88
CA TRP A 41 2.02 13.31 -14.65
C TRP A 41 1.08 13.45 -13.45
N LEU A 42 -0.05 14.15 -13.61
CA LEU A 42 -1.05 14.31 -12.54
C LEU A 42 -1.62 12.96 -12.10
N LYS A 43 -2.02 12.12 -13.06
CA LYS A 43 -2.54 10.78 -12.79
C LYS A 43 -1.51 9.91 -12.07
N LEU A 44 -0.26 9.91 -12.53
CA LEU A 44 0.80 9.12 -11.91
C LEU A 44 1.08 9.60 -10.48
N THR A 45 1.08 10.92 -10.26
CA THR A 45 1.27 11.50 -8.93
C THR A 45 0.16 11.07 -7.97
N GLN A 46 -1.10 11.05 -8.42
CA GLN A 46 -2.22 10.54 -7.63
C GLN A 46 -2.07 9.05 -7.31
N GLN A 47 -1.69 8.22 -8.30
CA GLN A 47 -1.47 6.79 -8.08
C GLN A 47 -0.35 6.51 -7.07
N VAL A 48 0.74 7.29 -7.14
CA VAL A 48 1.83 7.19 -6.16
C VAL A 48 1.35 7.57 -4.77
N GLN A 49 0.50 8.59 -4.65
CA GLN A 49 -0.06 9.01 -3.36
C GLN A 49 -0.96 7.92 -2.76
N GLU A 50 -1.88 7.36 -3.54
CA GLU A 50 -2.77 6.27 -3.11
C GLU A 50 -1.99 5.01 -2.70
N ALA A 51 -0.96 4.65 -3.46
CA ALA A 51 -0.09 3.53 -3.13
C ALA A 51 0.69 3.74 -1.83
N ARG A 52 1.13 4.98 -1.56
CA ARG A 52 1.79 5.34 -0.29
C ARG A 52 0.83 5.24 0.88
N GLU A 53 -0.38 5.76 0.74
CA GLU A 53 -1.40 5.66 1.80
C GLU A 53 -1.75 4.20 2.13
N THR A 54 -1.84 3.34 1.11
CA THR A 54 -2.04 1.89 1.28
C THR A 54 -0.85 1.24 1.96
N LEU A 55 0.37 1.65 1.62
CA LEU A 55 1.59 1.12 2.25
C LEU A 55 1.65 1.52 3.73
N ASP A 56 1.32 2.77 4.04
CA ASP A 56 1.34 3.29 5.41
C ASP A 56 0.29 2.61 6.29
N SER A 57 -0.92 2.38 5.76
CA SER A 57 -1.98 1.67 6.50
C SER A 57 -1.59 0.24 6.81
N VAL A 58 -1.09 -0.50 5.82
CA VAL A 58 -0.62 -1.88 5.99
C VAL A 58 0.59 -1.91 6.94
N SER A 59 1.55 -1.00 6.79
CA SER A 59 2.71 -0.93 7.68
C SER A 59 2.31 -0.70 9.15
N ALA A 60 1.30 0.13 9.39
CA ALA A 60 0.75 0.35 10.73
C ALA A 60 0.12 -0.94 11.30
N GLU A 61 -0.62 -1.69 10.49
CA GLU A 61 -1.19 -2.98 10.90
C GLU A 61 -0.10 -4.00 11.24
N TRP A 62 0.96 -4.07 10.42
CA TRP A 62 2.11 -4.91 10.67
C TRP A 62 2.79 -4.56 12.00
N GLY A 63 2.94 -3.28 12.34
CA GLY A 63 3.52 -2.88 13.63
C GLY A 63 2.68 -3.33 14.85
N VAL A 64 1.35 -3.31 14.74
CA VAL A 64 0.45 -3.82 15.78
C VAL A 64 0.53 -5.34 15.86
N LEU A 65 0.57 -6.02 14.72
CA LEU A 65 0.63 -7.48 14.66
C LEU A 65 1.97 -8.00 15.16
N GLU A 66 3.08 -7.36 14.80
CA GLU A 66 4.42 -7.68 15.28
C GLU A 66 4.50 -7.51 16.80
N ARG A 67 3.92 -6.42 17.35
CA ARG A 67 3.84 -6.24 18.80
C ARG A 67 3.05 -7.38 19.45
N ARG A 68 1.89 -7.77 18.92
CA ARG A 68 1.10 -8.89 19.45
C ARG A 68 1.82 -10.23 19.31
N ALA A 69 2.46 -10.48 18.18
CA ALA A 69 3.24 -11.68 17.93
C ALA A 69 4.43 -11.76 18.89
N SER A 70 5.14 -10.65 19.14
CA SER A 70 6.24 -10.60 20.11
C SER A 70 5.79 -10.95 21.54
N LEU A 71 4.56 -10.59 21.93
CA LEU A 71 3.96 -10.99 23.21
C LEU A 71 3.55 -12.47 23.26
N LEU A 72 3.40 -13.12 22.09
CA LEU A 72 3.02 -14.53 21.94
C LEU A 72 4.23 -15.42 21.59
N ARG A 73 5.42 -14.85 21.36
CA ARG A 73 6.59 -15.61 20.92
C ARG A 73 7.11 -16.50 22.06
N PRO A 74 7.27 -17.81 21.81
CA PRO A 74 7.66 -18.77 22.82
C PRO A 74 9.15 -18.71 23.21
N ASP A 75 9.94 -17.88 22.53
CA ASP A 75 11.32 -17.58 22.95
C ASP A 75 11.37 -16.93 24.36
N ASN A 76 10.21 -16.52 24.89
CA ASN A 76 9.95 -16.11 26.27
C ASN A 76 8.65 -16.75 26.85
N LEU A 77 8.14 -17.85 26.28
CA LEU A 77 7.06 -18.61 26.96
C LEU A 77 7.71 -19.40 28.09
N ASP A 78 7.32 -19.09 29.31
CA ASP A 78 7.65 -19.88 30.47
C ASP A 78 7.16 -21.34 30.27
N PRO A 79 8.06 -22.34 30.27
CA PRO A 79 7.71 -23.75 30.20
C PRO A 79 6.64 -24.16 31.24
N ASP A 80 6.59 -23.47 32.37
CA ASP A 80 5.61 -23.72 33.43
C ASP A 80 4.19 -23.32 32.98
N MET A 81 4.04 -22.21 32.24
CA MET A 81 2.74 -21.80 31.70
C MET A 81 2.20 -22.76 30.63
N LEU A 82 3.09 -23.36 29.85
CA LEU A 82 2.76 -24.41 28.88
C LEU A 82 2.28 -25.69 29.60
N SER A 83 2.95 -26.05 30.68
CA SER A 83 2.63 -27.20 31.51
C SER A 83 1.27 -27.04 32.20
N GLU A 84 0.96 -25.86 32.72
CA GLU A 84 -0.35 -25.51 33.28
C GLU A 84 -1.46 -25.58 32.23
N ARG A 85 -1.22 -25.05 31.01
CA ARG A 85 -2.22 -25.10 29.93
C ARG A 85 -2.50 -26.52 29.46
N VAL A 86 -1.47 -27.35 29.35
CA VAL A 86 -1.60 -28.79 29.02
C VAL A 86 -2.39 -29.50 30.11
N ARG A 87 -2.09 -29.24 31.38
CA ARG A 87 -2.78 -29.86 32.53
C ARG A 87 -4.25 -29.42 32.61
N ALA A 88 -4.54 -28.16 32.35
CA ALA A 88 -5.90 -27.62 32.35
C ALA A 88 -6.78 -28.13 31.18
N VAL A 89 -6.18 -28.36 30.00
CA VAL A 89 -6.93 -28.77 28.80
C VAL A 89 -7.01 -30.29 28.65
N LEU A 90 -5.92 -31.01 28.94
CA LEU A 90 -5.81 -32.46 28.71
C LEU A 90 -6.00 -33.27 30.00
N GLY A 91 -6.05 -32.64 31.18
CA GLY A 91 -6.19 -33.32 32.46
C GLY A 91 -5.02 -34.24 32.82
N LEU A 92 -3.88 -34.09 32.14
CA LEU A 92 -2.69 -34.93 32.32
C LEU A 92 -1.86 -34.42 33.50
N ALA A 93 -1.85 -35.18 34.59
CA ALA A 93 -0.91 -35.02 35.71
C ALA A 93 0.39 -35.79 35.41
N HIS A 94 1.54 -35.24 35.80
CA HIS A 94 2.82 -35.93 35.72
C HIS A 94 2.80 -37.12 36.69
N PRO A 95 3.50 -38.23 36.40
CA PRO A 95 3.55 -39.41 37.29
C PRO A 95 3.96 -39.16 38.76
N ASN A 96 4.51 -37.98 39.08
CA ASN A 96 4.93 -37.59 40.42
C ASN A 96 4.00 -36.56 41.08
N ASP A 97 2.89 -36.19 40.45
CA ASP A 97 1.97 -35.20 41.00
C ASP A 97 0.95 -35.82 41.96
N VAL A 98 0.65 -35.10 43.05
CA VAL A 98 -0.37 -35.48 44.02
C VAL A 98 -1.72 -34.88 43.60
N VAL A 99 -2.62 -35.71 43.09
CA VAL A 99 -4.00 -35.30 42.75
C VAL A 99 -4.88 -35.37 44.00
N ILE A 100 -5.34 -34.21 44.49
CA ILE A 100 -6.28 -34.13 45.62
C ILE A 100 -7.70 -34.05 45.05
N TYR A 101 -8.45 -35.15 45.16
CA TYR A 101 -9.89 -35.12 44.92
C TYR A 101 -10.57 -34.48 46.13
N ALA A 102 -11.10 -33.28 45.97
CA ALA A 102 -11.91 -32.65 47.00
C ALA A 102 -13.18 -33.49 47.21
N ILE A 103 -13.20 -34.28 48.28
CA ILE A 103 -14.41 -35.01 48.70
C ILE A 103 -15.45 -33.93 49.04
N PRO A 104 -16.63 -33.92 48.40
CA PRO A 104 -17.67 -32.98 48.75
C PRO A 104 -18.01 -33.19 50.22
N ARG A 105 -17.76 -32.18 51.06
CA ARG A 105 -18.33 -32.18 52.40
C ARG A 105 -19.83 -32.14 52.20
N ALA A 106 -20.50 -33.26 52.44
CA ALA A 106 -21.94 -33.27 52.57
C ALA A 106 -22.28 -32.24 53.65
N THR A 107 -22.83 -31.10 53.21
CA THR A 107 -23.35 -30.07 54.08
C THR A 107 -24.47 -30.69 54.90
N ARG A 108 -24.11 -31.21 56.07
CA ARG A 108 -25.08 -31.69 57.06
C ARG A 108 -25.73 -30.45 57.67
N ARG A 109 -26.94 -30.15 57.21
CA ARG A 109 -27.89 -29.35 58.01
C ARG A 109 -28.37 -30.16 59.19
#